data_AF-E4YYZ1-F1
#
_entry.id   AF-E4YYZ1-F1
#
_cell.length_a   1.000
_cell.length_b   1.000
_cell.length_c   1.000
_cell.angle_alpha   90.00
_cell.angle_beta   90.00
_cell.angle_gamma   90.00
#
_symmetry.space_group_name_H-M   'P 1'
#
loop_
_entity.id
_entity.type
_entity.pdbx_description
1 polymer ?
#
loop_
_entity_poly.entity_id
_entity_poly.type
_entity_poly.pdbx_seq_one_letter_code
_entity_poly.pdbx_strand_id
1 'polypeptide(L)'
;MENLMAECKETERIEKSKVSRSRKRKLSISLTDKEEIGIELTFELPDNIIDILQHDKLLVEDGCSSKCNVGPSIAEFMNAFRTSKSKSLCEFENSKMEEFEKGILAYFDVVYGKFLLYPTEKDYNCSKIRSPRDQCSVIHFIRFLSKLHSFLHDLFKNPANQQMLKEPIASLLSWTSERVEESNLLVEIKQYFTEPPVKTQLKKIT
;
A
#
# COMPACT_ATOMS: atom_id res chain seq x y z
N MET A 1 2.94 53.62 1.76
CA MET A 1 3.29 52.25 1.33
C MET A 1 4.47 51.79 2.18
N GLU A 2 4.28 51.64 3.50
CA GLU A 2 5.35 51.30 4.45
C GLU A 2 4.90 50.30 5.54
N ASN A 3 3.68 49.77 5.47
CA ASN A 3 3.11 48.91 6.53
C ASN A 3 3.00 47.42 6.16
N LEU A 4 3.67 46.96 5.10
CA LEU A 4 3.69 45.54 4.69
C LEU A 4 5.05 44.85 4.91
N MET A 5 6.08 45.58 5.38
CA MET A 5 7.41 45.01 5.63
C MET A 5 7.68 44.60 7.09
N ALA A 6 6.74 44.86 8.00
CA ALA A 6 6.88 44.51 9.41
C ALA A 6 6.40 43.08 9.74
N GLU A 7 5.42 42.54 9.01
CA GLU A 7 4.90 41.18 9.24
C GLU A 7 5.80 40.07 8.69
N CYS A 8 6.77 40.39 7.83
CA CYS A 8 7.72 39.41 7.28
C CYS A 8 8.91 39.09 8.20
N LYS A 9 9.03 39.69 9.39
CA LYS A 9 10.18 39.47 10.29
C LYS A 9 9.87 38.72 11.59
N GLU A 10 8.59 38.49 11.91
CA GLU A 10 8.17 37.80 13.13
C GLU A 10 8.12 36.26 12.95
N THR A 11 7.84 35.77 11.74
CA THR A 11 7.73 34.33 11.44
C THR A 11 9.06 33.61 11.25
N GLU A 12 10.15 34.31 10.91
CA GLU A 12 11.48 33.69 10.74
C GLU A 12 12.19 33.35 12.05
N ARG A 13 11.69 33.82 13.21
CA ARG A 13 12.33 33.56 14.52
C ARG A 13 11.80 32.33 15.25
N ILE A 14 10.66 31.78 14.85
CA ILE A 14 10.03 30.65 15.57
C ILE A 14 10.41 29.28 14.96
N GLU A 15 10.76 29.22 13.66
CA GLU A 15 11.12 27.95 13.00
C GLU A 15 12.55 27.45 13.27
N LYS A 16 13.39 28.18 14.01
CA LYS A 16 14.75 27.74 14.36
C LYS A 16 14.84 26.87 15.63
N SER A 17 13.71 26.44 16.19
CA SER A 17 13.70 25.64 17.41
C SER A 17 12.75 24.44 17.33
N LYS A 18 13.12 23.40 16.55
CA LYS A 18 12.77 21.97 16.77
C LYS A 18 13.25 21.09 15.61
N VAL A 19 14.56 20.90 15.49
CA VAL A 19 15.10 19.75 14.75
C VAL A 19 16.22 19.11 15.57
N SER A 20 15.84 18.40 16.63
CA SER A 20 16.69 17.36 17.21
C SER A 20 16.60 16.12 16.30
N ARG A 21 17.55 16.03 15.36
CA ARG A 21 17.77 14.85 14.51
C ARG A 21 18.04 13.62 15.38
N SER A 22 17.01 12.81 15.60
CA SER A 22 17.18 11.42 16.03
C SER A 22 17.55 10.59 14.79
N ARG A 23 18.80 10.15 14.77
CA ARG A 23 19.41 9.38 13.68
C ARG A 23 18.86 7.94 13.70
N LYS A 24 17.64 7.74 13.22
CA LYS A 24 17.10 6.39 12.97
C LYS A 24 17.80 5.80 11.74
N ARG A 25 18.49 4.68 11.93
CA ARG A 25 19.15 3.91 10.87
C ARG A 25 18.11 3.52 9.83
N LYS A 26 18.28 3.95 8.57
CA LYS A 26 17.59 3.37 7.41
C LYS A 26 17.92 1.88 7.38
N LEU A 27 16.92 1.05 7.62
CA LEU A 27 16.98 -0.37 7.35
C LEU A 27 16.63 -0.56 5.86
N SER A 28 17.65 -0.53 5.02
CA SER A 28 17.53 -0.98 3.63
C SER A 28 17.50 -2.51 3.65
N ILE A 29 16.34 -3.10 3.41
CA ILE A 29 16.24 -4.53 3.14
C ILE A 29 16.60 -4.71 1.65
N SER A 30 17.83 -5.13 1.38
CA SER A 30 18.22 -5.65 0.07
C SER A 30 17.95 -7.15 0.08
N LEU A 31 16.96 -7.58 -0.71
CA LEU A 31 16.76 -8.98 -1.08
C LEU A 31 17.22 -9.11 -2.53
N THR A 32 18.52 -9.35 -2.73
CA THR A 32 19.05 -9.67 -4.05
C THR A 32 19.22 -11.18 -4.16
N ASP A 33 18.26 -11.82 -4.83
CA ASP A 33 18.55 -13.08 -5.50
C ASP A 33 19.34 -12.72 -6.77
N LYS A 34 20.63 -13.06 -6.76
CA LYS A 34 21.51 -12.94 -7.92
C LYS A 34 21.15 -14.03 -8.93
N GLU A 35 20.26 -13.74 -9.86
CA GLU A 35 20.21 -14.43 -11.15
C GLU A 35 20.05 -13.43 -12.30
N GLU A 36 20.74 -13.75 -13.39
CA GLU A 36 21.04 -12.93 -14.55
C GLU A 36 19.79 -12.36 -15.23
N ILE A 37 19.62 -11.04 -15.15
CA ILE A 37 19.26 -10.06 -16.20
C ILE A 37 19.21 -8.70 -15.48
N GLY A 38 20.02 -7.74 -15.93
CA GLY A 38 20.23 -6.44 -15.28
C GLY A 38 19.04 -5.47 -15.35
N ILE A 39 17.91 -5.83 -14.74
CA ILE A 39 16.75 -4.96 -14.56
C ILE A 39 16.36 -5.02 -13.07
N GLU A 40 17.09 -4.27 -12.24
CA GLU A 40 16.74 -4.10 -10.83
C GLU A 40 15.65 -3.02 -10.76
N LEU A 41 14.39 -3.44 -10.90
CA LEU A 41 13.24 -2.54 -10.90
C LEU A 41 12.61 -2.51 -9.50
N THR A 42 13.33 -1.95 -8.53
CA THR A 42 12.79 -1.75 -7.19
C THR A 42 11.93 -0.49 -7.15
N PHE A 43 10.62 -0.64 -6.92
CA PHE A 43 9.80 0.48 -6.47
C PHE A 43 10.03 0.67 -4.98
N GLU A 44 10.33 1.90 -4.57
CA GLU A 44 10.41 2.23 -3.14
C GLU A 44 8.99 2.34 -2.59
N LEU A 45 8.68 1.58 -1.54
CA LEU A 45 7.45 1.72 -0.79
C LEU A 45 7.55 2.96 0.12
N PRO A 46 6.53 3.82 0.15
CA PRO A 46 6.40 4.89 1.14
C PRO A 46 6.51 4.38 2.59
N ASP A 47 7.13 5.16 3.47
CA ASP A 47 7.41 4.77 4.87
C ASP A 47 6.13 4.38 5.64
N ASN A 48 5.05 5.13 5.46
CA ASN A 48 3.76 4.86 6.10
C ASN A 48 3.12 3.54 5.65
N ILE A 49 3.33 3.12 4.39
CA ILE A 49 2.91 1.82 3.87
C ILE A 49 3.74 0.71 4.52
N ILE A 50 5.04 0.92 4.70
CA ILE A 50 5.92 -0.01 5.42
C ILE A 50 5.46 -0.16 6.87
N ASP A 51 5.16 0.95 7.55
CA ASP A 51 4.65 0.93 8.92
C ASP A 51 3.34 0.13 9.03
N ILE A 52 2.41 0.34 8.10
CA ILE A 52 1.17 -0.47 8.03
C ILE A 52 1.49 -1.95 7.89
N LEU A 53 2.39 -2.34 6.99
CA LEU A 53 2.77 -3.74 6.79
C LEU A 53 3.37 -4.37 8.04
N GLN A 54 4.16 -3.61 8.81
CA GLN A 54 4.71 -4.07 10.08
C GLN A 54 3.61 -4.29 11.11
N HIS A 55 2.67 -3.34 11.25
CA HIS A 55 1.55 -3.46 12.17
C HIS A 55 0.58 -4.59 11.78
N ASP A 56 0.27 -4.71 10.48
CA ASP A 56 -0.51 -5.81 9.90
C ASP A 56 0.08 -7.17 10.28
N LYS A 57 1.39 -7.35 10.08
CA LYS A 57 2.10 -8.58 10.43
C LYS A 57 2.01 -8.89 11.94
N LEU A 58 2.25 -7.91 12.81
CA LEU A 58 2.19 -8.09 14.26
C LEU A 58 0.79 -8.52 14.73
N LEU A 59 -0.26 -7.90 14.19
CA LEU A 59 -1.64 -8.27 14.52
C LEU A 59 -1.95 -9.72 14.14
N VAL A 60 -1.45 -10.15 12.98
CA VAL A 60 -1.63 -11.53 12.53
C VAL A 60 -0.82 -12.52 13.37
N GLU A 61 0.39 -12.16 13.79
CA GLU A 61 1.21 -12.96 14.72
C GLU A 61 0.57 -13.06 16.13
N ASP A 62 -0.19 -12.04 16.53
CA ASP A 62 -1.01 -12.06 17.74
C ASP A 62 -2.30 -12.91 17.59
N GLY A 63 -2.52 -13.48 16.41
CA GLY A 63 -3.64 -14.37 16.12
C GLY A 63 -4.90 -13.64 15.63
N CYS A 64 -4.81 -12.35 15.34
CA CYS A 64 -5.88 -11.63 14.67
C CYS A 64 -5.97 -12.08 13.18
N SER A 65 -7.13 -11.92 12.57
CA SER A 65 -7.34 -12.15 11.13
C SER A 65 -7.86 -10.88 10.49
N SER A 66 -7.38 -10.53 9.30
CA SER A 66 -7.97 -9.40 8.57
C SER A 66 -9.44 -9.67 8.22
N LYS A 67 -10.27 -8.65 8.34
CA LYS A 67 -11.69 -8.66 7.98
C LYS A 67 -11.87 -8.36 6.50
N CYS A 68 -12.87 -9.00 5.92
CA CYS A 68 -13.46 -8.61 4.64
C CYS A 68 -14.62 -7.64 4.88
N ASN A 69 -15.00 -6.87 3.86
CA ASN A 69 -16.12 -5.94 3.86
C ASN A 69 -16.00 -4.86 4.95
N VAL A 70 -14.78 -4.35 5.16
CA VAL A 70 -14.50 -3.23 6.07
C VAL A 70 -13.83 -2.12 5.29
N GLY A 71 -14.40 -0.92 5.38
CA GLY A 71 -13.99 0.24 4.59
C GLY A 71 -14.35 0.09 3.11
N PRO A 72 -13.78 0.95 2.25
CA PRO A 72 -13.92 0.82 0.81
C PRO A 72 -13.34 -0.50 0.31
N SER A 73 -14.02 -1.11 -0.66
CA SER A 73 -13.47 -2.22 -1.44
C SER A 73 -12.27 -1.76 -2.27
N ILE A 74 -11.48 -2.71 -2.76
CA ILE A 74 -10.32 -2.39 -3.61
C ILE A 74 -10.78 -1.86 -4.97
N ALA A 75 -11.90 -2.35 -5.50
CA ALA A 75 -12.52 -1.80 -6.71
C ALA A 75 -12.87 -0.32 -6.53
N GLU A 76 -13.52 0.05 -5.41
CA GLU A 76 -13.82 1.44 -5.09
C GLU A 76 -12.56 2.29 -4.89
N PHE A 77 -11.55 1.74 -4.20
CA PHE A 77 -10.27 2.40 -3.97
C PHE A 77 -9.53 2.72 -5.29
N MET A 78 -9.45 1.74 -6.18
CA MET A 78 -8.81 1.91 -7.49
C MET A 78 -9.60 2.84 -8.42
N ASN A 79 -10.93 2.78 -8.40
CA ASN A 79 -11.75 3.71 -9.16
C ASN A 79 -11.58 5.16 -8.64
N ALA A 80 -11.45 5.34 -7.32
CA ALA A 80 -11.15 6.65 -6.73
C ALA A 80 -9.76 7.15 -7.16
N PHE A 81 -8.75 6.27 -7.20
CA PHE A 81 -7.44 6.60 -7.76
C PHE A 81 -7.55 7.05 -9.22
N ARG A 82 -8.18 6.27 -10.10
CA ARG A 82 -8.36 6.63 -11.52
C ARG A 82 -9.07 7.97 -11.65
N THR A 83 -10.16 8.17 -10.91
CA THR A 83 -10.95 9.42 -10.96
C THR A 83 -10.15 10.63 -10.48
N SER A 84 -9.22 10.44 -9.54
CA SER A 84 -8.33 11.52 -9.10
C SER A 84 -7.35 11.95 -10.18
N LYS A 85 -6.91 11.02 -11.04
CA LYS A 85 -5.99 11.28 -12.14
C LYS A 85 -6.71 11.76 -13.40
N SER A 86 -7.93 11.30 -13.65
CA SER A 86 -8.62 11.56 -14.92
C SER A 86 -8.98 13.01 -15.18
N LYS A 87 -9.15 13.81 -14.12
CA LYS A 87 -9.45 15.25 -14.22
C LYS A 87 -8.36 16.06 -14.92
N SER A 88 -7.13 15.54 -14.97
CA SER A 88 -5.96 16.22 -15.56
C SER A 88 -5.46 15.58 -16.85
N LEU A 89 -6.05 14.47 -17.30
CA LEU A 89 -5.54 13.68 -18.43
C LEU A 89 -6.36 13.89 -19.69
N CYS A 90 -5.71 13.80 -20.85
CA CYS A 90 -6.44 13.74 -22.12
C CYS A 90 -7.15 12.38 -22.31
N GLU A 91 -8.06 12.28 -23.27
CA GLU A 91 -8.85 11.06 -23.51
C GLU A 91 -7.99 9.80 -23.72
N PHE A 92 -6.90 9.93 -24.47
CA PHE A 92 -5.98 8.83 -24.72
C PHE A 92 -5.25 8.35 -23.45
N GLU A 93 -4.79 9.27 -22.62
CA GLU A 93 -4.15 8.95 -21.34
C GLU A 93 -5.14 8.35 -20.33
N ASN A 94 -6.39 8.83 -20.35
CA ASN A 94 -7.48 8.26 -19.55
C ASN A 94 -7.75 6.79 -19.92
N SER A 95 -7.74 6.46 -21.21
CA SER A 95 -7.89 5.07 -21.68
C SER A 95 -6.77 4.17 -21.14
N LYS A 96 -5.52 4.65 -21.15
CA LYS A 96 -4.38 3.91 -20.55
C LYS A 96 -4.53 3.71 -19.05
N MET A 97 -4.99 4.73 -18.32
CA MET A 97 -5.24 4.60 -16.88
C MET A 97 -6.37 3.63 -16.56
N GLU A 98 -7.38 3.53 -17.42
CA GLU A 98 -8.45 2.54 -17.29
C GLU A 98 -7.94 1.11 -17.54
N GLU A 99 -7.08 0.91 -18.54
CA GLU A 99 -6.43 -0.39 -18.77
C GLU A 99 -5.54 -0.78 -17.59
N PHE A 100 -4.77 0.18 -17.06
CA PHE A 100 -3.95 -0.02 -15.86
C PHE A 100 -4.79 -0.44 -14.65
N GLU A 101 -5.89 0.28 -14.36
CA GLU A 101 -6.82 -0.08 -13.27
C GLU A 101 -7.35 -1.50 -13.44
N LYS A 102 -7.87 -1.83 -14.63
CA LYS A 102 -8.42 -3.16 -14.91
C LYS A 102 -7.37 -4.24 -14.75
N GLY A 103 -6.15 -4.01 -15.22
CA GLY A 103 -5.03 -4.93 -15.10
C GLY A 103 -4.66 -5.19 -13.64
N ILE A 104 -4.52 -4.14 -12.83
CA ILE A 104 -4.21 -4.25 -11.40
C ILE A 104 -5.30 -5.03 -10.65
N LEU A 105 -6.58 -4.70 -10.87
CA LEU A 105 -7.70 -5.38 -10.23
C LEU A 105 -7.80 -6.86 -10.63
N ALA A 106 -7.63 -7.16 -11.92
CA ALA A 106 -7.62 -8.55 -12.41
C ALA A 106 -6.45 -9.34 -11.82
N TYR A 107 -5.27 -8.73 -11.71
CA TYR A 107 -4.10 -9.40 -11.14
C TYR A 107 -4.28 -9.64 -9.64
N PHE A 108 -4.83 -8.66 -8.91
CA PHE A 108 -5.18 -8.80 -7.50
C PHE A 108 -6.06 -10.03 -7.25
N ASP A 109 -7.15 -10.18 -8.01
CA ASP A 109 -8.08 -11.31 -7.89
C ASP A 109 -7.39 -12.67 -8.06
N VAL A 110 -6.41 -12.76 -8.97
CA VAL A 110 -5.67 -14.00 -9.26
C VAL A 110 -4.69 -14.36 -8.14
N VAL A 111 -3.99 -13.36 -7.60
CA VAL A 111 -2.91 -13.59 -6.64
C VAL A 111 -3.38 -13.63 -5.18
N TYR A 112 -4.56 -13.08 -4.88
CA TYR A 112 -5.06 -12.89 -3.52
C TYR A 112 -4.97 -14.16 -2.65
N GLY A 113 -5.71 -15.21 -2.99
CA GLY A 113 -5.77 -16.43 -2.16
C GLY A 113 -4.46 -17.22 -2.14
N LYS A 114 -3.54 -16.96 -3.07
CA LYS A 114 -2.27 -17.70 -3.21
C LYS A 114 -1.14 -17.04 -2.43
N PHE A 115 -1.05 -15.71 -2.50
CA PHE A 115 0.14 -14.96 -2.09
C PHE A 115 -0.12 -13.84 -1.07
N LEU A 116 -1.36 -13.39 -0.88
CA LEU A 116 -1.67 -12.21 -0.05
C LEU A 116 -2.23 -12.54 1.35
N LEU A 117 -2.61 -13.80 1.58
CA LEU A 117 -3.07 -14.27 2.89
C LEU A 117 -1.91 -14.84 3.71
N TYR A 118 -1.83 -14.46 4.98
CA TYR A 118 -0.94 -15.14 5.91
C TYR A 118 -1.43 -16.56 6.17
N PRO A 119 -0.54 -17.50 6.57
CA PRO A 119 -0.93 -18.88 6.83
C PRO A 119 -2.09 -19.02 7.82
N THR A 120 -2.10 -18.18 8.86
CA THR A 120 -3.16 -18.15 9.88
C THR A 120 -4.51 -17.70 9.36
N GLU A 121 -4.57 -16.94 8.25
CA GLU A 121 -5.81 -16.43 7.66
C GLU A 121 -6.44 -17.40 6.65
N LYS A 122 -5.69 -18.40 6.18
CA LYS A 122 -6.16 -19.36 5.17
C LYS A 122 -7.31 -20.23 5.66
N ASP A 123 -7.43 -20.41 6.97
CA ASP A 123 -8.50 -21.19 7.60
C ASP A 123 -9.78 -20.37 7.86
N TYR A 124 -9.74 -19.05 7.61
CA TYR A 124 -10.86 -18.12 7.85
C TYR A 124 -11.63 -17.77 6.57
N ASN A 125 -12.77 -17.07 6.73
CA ASN A 125 -13.65 -16.66 5.63
C ASN A 125 -12.93 -15.98 4.45
N CYS A 126 -11.79 -15.34 4.69
CA CYS A 126 -10.98 -14.68 3.68
C CYS A 126 -10.54 -15.61 2.53
N SER A 127 -10.30 -16.91 2.80
CA SER A 127 -9.92 -17.87 1.75
C SER A 127 -11.08 -18.31 0.85
N LYS A 128 -12.33 -18.00 1.24
CA LYS A 128 -13.56 -18.39 0.53
C LYS A 128 -14.19 -17.25 -0.28
N ILE A 129 -13.53 -16.09 -0.33
CA ILE A 129 -14.00 -14.94 -1.09
C ILE A 129 -14.03 -15.27 -2.58
N ARG A 130 -15.17 -14.99 -3.23
CA ARG A 130 -15.34 -15.17 -4.68
C ARG A 130 -14.90 -13.97 -5.51
N SER A 131 -15.03 -12.76 -4.96
CA SER A 131 -14.56 -11.53 -5.61
C SER A 131 -13.65 -10.76 -4.64
N PRO A 132 -12.34 -11.05 -4.65
CA PRO A 132 -11.38 -10.41 -3.76
C PRO A 132 -11.42 -8.89 -3.87
N ARG A 133 -11.41 -8.33 -5.09
CA ARG A 133 -11.46 -6.87 -5.28
C ARG A 133 -12.67 -6.17 -4.66
N ASP A 134 -13.80 -6.85 -4.55
CA ASP A 134 -15.05 -6.26 -4.04
C ASP A 134 -15.22 -6.44 -2.54
N GLN A 135 -14.55 -7.44 -1.95
CA GLN A 135 -14.75 -7.82 -0.54
C GLN A 135 -13.53 -7.58 0.33
N CYS A 136 -12.34 -7.47 -0.25
CA CYS A 136 -11.14 -7.19 0.51
C CYS A 136 -11.03 -5.71 0.82
N SER A 137 -10.47 -5.41 1.99
CA SER A 137 -10.12 -4.05 2.41
C SER A 137 -8.77 -3.60 1.86
N VAL A 138 -8.50 -2.31 1.99
CA VAL A 138 -7.23 -1.66 1.61
C VAL A 138 -5.98 -2.31 2.21
N ILE A 139 -6.06 -2.96 3.39
CA ILE A 139 -4.93 -3.69 3.99
C ILE A 139 -4.43 -4.82 3.07
N HIS A 140 -5.35 -5.55 2.44
CA HIS A 140 -4.99 -6.61 1.49
C HIS A 140 -4.35 -6.02 0.22
N PHE A 141 -4.81 -4.84 -0.20
CA PHE A 141 -4.23 -4.13 -1.32
C PHE A 141 -2.82 -3.62 -1.01
N ILE A 142 -2.56 -3.16 0.21
CA ILE A 142 -1.22 -2.79 0.67
C ILE A 142 -0.26 -4.00 0.65
N ARG A 143 -0.74 -5.19 1.06
CA ARG A 143 0.02 -6.45 0.90
C ARG A 143 0.29 -6.80 -0.57
N PHE A 144 -0.63 -6.46 -1.47
CA PHE A 144 -0.44 -6.63 -2.91
C PHE A 144 0.65 -5.70 -3.44
N LEU A 145 0.57 -4.40 -3.10
CA LEU A 145 1.54 -3.40 -3.53
C LEU A 145 2.96 -3.73 -3.07
N SER A 146 3.13 -4.28 -1.87
CA SER A 146 4.45 -4.69 -1.37
C SER A 146 5.08 -5.87 -2.10
N LYS A 147 4.28 -6.64 -2.84
CA LYS A 147 4.72 -7.77 -3.66
C LYS A 147 4.62 -7.49 -5.16
N LEU A 148 4.20 -6.29 -5.54
CA LEU A 148 3.90 -5.94 -6.93
C LEU A 148 5.12 -6.10 -7.85
N HIS A 149 6.31 -5.78 -7.36
CA HIS A 149 7.56 -6.04 -8.10
C HIS A 149 7.70 -7.53 -8.46
N SER A 150 7.59 -8.43 -7.48
CA SER A 150 7.72 -9.88 -7.71
C SER A 150 6.65 -10.41 -8.67
N PHE A 151 5.46 -9.83 -8.58
CA PHE A 151 4.31 -10.14 -9.44
C PHE A 151 4.47 -9.69 -10.90
N LEU A 152 5.19 -8.60 -11.14
CA LEU A 152 5.42 -8.04 -12.47
C LEU A 152 6.80 -8.36 -13.04
N HIS A 153 7.61 -9.16 -12.33
CA HIS A 153 8.98 -9.48 -12.70
C HIS A 153 9.13 -9.91 -14.17
N ASP A 154 8.32 -10.88 -14.62
CA ASP A 154 8.39 -11.36 -16.00
C ASP A 154 7.90 -10.33 -17.02
N LEU A 155 6.92 -9.50 -16.64
CA LEU A 155 6.41 -8.43 -17.50
C LEU A 155 7.47 -7.35 -17.74
N PHE A 156 8.30 -7.08 -16.73
CA PHE A 156 9.38 -6.09 -16.76
C PHE A 156 10.65 -6.58 -17.44
N LYS A 157 10.75 -7.86 -17.81
CA LYS A 157 11.78 -8.32 -18.75
C LYS A 157 11.69 -7.58 -20.10
N ASN A 158 10.51 -7.06 -20.44
CA ASN A 158 10.33 -6.17 -21.59
C ASN A 158 10.48 -4.69 -21.16
N PRO A 159 11.50 -3.96 -21.66
CA PRO A 159 11.74 -2.56 -21.31
C PRO A 159 10.58 -1.62 -21.65
N ALA A 160 9.82 -1.91 -22.71
CA ALA A 160 8.66 -1.09 -23.09
C ALA A 160 7.55 -1.17 -22.04
N ASN A 161 7.28 -2.37 -21.50
CA ASN A 161 6.31 -2.56 -20.43
C ASN A 161 6.76 -1.86 -19.14
N GLN A 162 8.04 -1.97 -18.81
CA GLN A 162 8.64 -1.25 -17.69
C GLN A 162 8.46 0.26 -17.85
N GLN A 163 8.78 0.82 -19.02
CA GLN A 163 8.62 2.25 -19.27
C GLN A 163 7.17 2.70 -19.16
N MET A 164 6.23 1.90 -19.68
CA MET A 164 4.79 2.21 -19.65
C MET A 164 4.18 2.14 -18.24
N LEU A 165 4.65 1.22 -17.39
CA LEU A 165 4.05 0.97 -16.08
C LEU A 165 4.74 1.69 -14.93
N LYS A 166 5.97 2.18 -15.12
CA LYS A 166 6.75 2.83 -14.06
C LYS A 166 6.02 4.01 -13.43
N GLU A 167 5.51 4.93 -14.24
CA GLU A 167 4.83 6.13 -13.76
C GLU A 167 3.45 5.82 -13.16
N PRO A 168 2.56 5.02 -13.78
CA PRO A 168 1.30 4.61 -13.16
C PRO A 168 1.49 3.93 -11.79
N ILE A 169 2.49 3.05 -11.65
CA ILE A 169 2.77 2.38 -10.38
C ILE A 169 3.29 3.36 -9.32
N ALA A 170 4.24 4.22 -9.67
CA ALA A 170 4.75 5.24 -8.75
C ALA A 170 3.62 6.20 -8.30
N SER A 171 2.75 6.59 -9.23
CA SER A 171 1.59 7.44 -8.98
C SER A 171 0.58 6.76 -8.06
N LEU A 172 0.34 5.45 -8.23
CA LEU A 172 -0.51 4.65 -7.35
C LEU A 172 0.07 4.53 -5.94
N LEU A 173 1.37 4.29 -5.81
CA LEU A 173 2.05 4.20 -4.51
C LEU A 173 1.99 5.52 -3.75
N SER A 174 2.31 6.64 -4.42
CA SER A 174 2.20 7.99 -3.83
C SER A 174 0.77 8.30 -3.39
N TRP A 175 -0.21 8.04 -4.26
CA TRP A 175 -1.60 8.29 -3.93
C TRP A 175 -2.11 7.41 -2.79
N THR A 176 -1.70 6.15 -2.75
CA THR A 176 -2.04 5.23 -1.65
C THR A 176 -1.47 5.77 -0.32
N SER A 177 -0.23 6.26 -0.32
CA SER A 177 0.40 6.89 0.84
C SER A 177 -0.41 8.09 1.35
N GLU A 178 -0.82 9.00 0.46
CA GLU A 178 -1.64 10.15 0.83
C GLU A 178 -2.98 9.72 1.45
N ARG A 179 -3.66 8.74 0.84
CA ARG A 179 -4.95 8.23 1.37
C ARG A 179 -4.81 7.54 2.72
N VAL A 180 -3.72 6.81 2.92
CA VAL A 180 -3.39 6.18 4.21
C VAL A 180 -3.24 7.22 5.31
N GLU A 181 -2.57 8.33 5.03
CA GLU A 181 -2.38 9.44 5.97
C GLU A 181 -3.69 10.17 6.26
N GLU A 182 -4.43 10.54 5.21
CA GLU A 182 -5.71 11.26 5.33
C GLU A 182 -6.77 10.46 6.11
N SER A 183 -6.78 9.15 5.93
CA SER A 183 -7.70 8.25 6.65
C SER A 183 -7.20 7.84 8.04
N ASN A 184 -5.99 8.27 8.42
CA ASN A 184 -5.34 7.88 9.67
C ASN A 184 -5.29 6.34 9.85
N LEU A 185 -5.12 5.61 8.75
CA LEU A 185 -5.28 4.15 8.70
C LEU A 185 -4.36 3.43 9.68
N LEU A 186 -3.15 3.95 9.91
CA LEU A 186 -2.19 3.36 10.85
C LEU A 186 -2.74 3.30 12.29
N VAL A 187 -3.46 4.33 12.71
CA VAL A 187 -4.08 4.38 14.05
C VAL A 187 -5.30 3.47 14.11
N GLU A 188 -6.08 3.42 13.04
CA GLU A 188 -7.33 2.67 12.97
C GLU A 188 -7.16 1.22 12.51
N ILE A 189 -5.93 0.78 12.25
CA ILE A 189 -5.64 -0.51 11.61
C ILE A 189 -6.32 -1.68 12.32
N LYS A 190 -6.43 -1.66 13.64
CA LYS A 190 -7.10 -2.71 14.44
C LYS A 190 -8.57 -2.94 14.05
N GLN A 191 -9.26 -1.91 13.57
CA GLN A 191 -10.66 -2.03 13.15
C GLN A 191 -10.81 -3.02 11.97
N TYR A 192 -9.76 -3.16 11.15
CA TYR A 192 -9.68 -4.07 10.02
C TYR A 192 -9.39 -5.52 10.41
N PHE A 193 -9.32 -5.85 11.71
CA PHE A 193 -9.01 -7.20 12.18
C PHE A 193 -10.07 -7.73 13.13
N THR A 194 -10.30 -9.04 13.08
CA THR A 194 -11.04 -9.77 14.12
C THR A 194 -10.08 -10.14 15.24
N GLU A 195 -10.57 -10.11 16.47
CA GLU A 195 -9.82 -10.62 17.62
C GLU A 195 -9.49 -12.11 17.46
N PRO A 196 -8.40 -12.59 18.08
CA PRO A 196 -8.04 -14.00 18.04
C PRO A 196 -9.14 -14.86 18.67
N PRO A 197 -9.50 -16.01 18.06
CA PRO A 197 -10.46 -16.92 18.68
C PRO A 197 -9.95 -17.42 20.04
N VAL A 198 -10.87 -17.61 20.98
CA VAL A 198 -10.60 -18.03 22.38
C VAL A 198 -9.73 -19.30 22.45
N LYS A 199 -9.82 -20.21 21.46
CA LYS A 199 -9.01 -21.44 21.39
C LYS A 199 -7.50 -21.17 21.22
N THR A 200 -7.12 -20.06 20.60
CA THR A 200 -5.71 -19.69 20.39
C THR A 200 -5.08 -19.09 21.65
N GLN A 201 -5.89 -18.47 22.52
CA GLN A 201 -5.42 -17.93 23.81
C GLN A 201 -5.03 -19.05 24.80
N LEU A 202 -5.75 -20.18 24.77
CA LEU A 202 -5.46 -21.32 25.66
C LEU A 202 -4.12 -22.01 25.35
N LYS A 203 -3.64 -21.96 24.10
CA LYS A 203 -2.33 -22.54 23.72
C LYS A 203 -1.12 -21.70 24.15
N LYS A 204 -1.30 -20.41 24.49
CA LYS A 204 -0.21 -19.55 25.01
C LYS A 204 0.03 -19.71 26.52
N ILE A 205 -0.82 -20.47 27.23
CA ILE A 205 -0.80 -20.62 28.71
C ILE A 205 -0.27 -22.00 29.14
N THR A 206 0.09 -22.87 28.20
CA THR A 206 0.69 -24.20 28.43
C THR A 206 2.08 -24.27 27.84
#